data_AF-A0A9N9ALX2-F1
#
_entry.id   AF-A0A9N9ALX2-F1
#
_cell.length_a   1.000
_cell.length_b   1.000
_cell.length_c   1.000
_cell.angle_alpha   90.00
_cell.angle_beta   90.00
_cell.angle_gamma   90.00
#
_symmetry.space_group_name_H-M   'P 1'
#
loop_
_entity.id
_entity.type
_entity.pdbx_description
1 polymer ?
#
loop_
_entity_poly.entity_id
_entity_poly.type
_entity_poly.pdbx_seq_one_letter_code
_entity_poly.pdbx_strand_id
1 'polypeptide(L)'
;MSEARMMISSVQGAFLKFLIQISKAKRVLEIGTFTGYSALCMAEALQGQGSDAKVVTLENDDEFFKVAKENIESSGLGHLIEMKFGDAKETLLNFDNSVKFDLVFIDADKGGYINYYNTVLERNLLSDDGFIFADNALFDGFVSQVPNTKDLSQFPDSAKNMHAFNEYVINDHRTTKILLPCFDGVMLIQKKA
;
A
#
# COMPACT_ATOMS: atom_id res chain seq x y z
N MET A 1 -15.50 17.82 3.66
CA MET A 1 -14.34 17.89 2.74
C MET A 1 -14.53 16.76 1.74
N SER A 2 -14.33 16.98 0.44
CA SER A 2 -14.58 15.89 -0.51
C SER A 2 -13.58 14.75 -0.28
N GLU A 3 -14.06 13.52 -0.34
CA GLU A 3 -13.25 12.32 -0.16
C GLU A 3 -12.26 12.10 -1.30
N ALA A 4 -12.39 12.87 -2.39
CA ALA A 4 -11.49 12.87 -3.54
C ALA A 4 -10.01 13.11 -3.18
N ARG A 5 -9.72 13.72 -2.03
CA ARG A 5 -8.35 13.90 -1.52
C ARG A 5 -7.62 12.60 -1.21
N MET A 6 -8.35 11.48 -1.08
CA MET A 6 -7.78 10.16 -0.77
C MET A 6 -7.27 9.43 -2.02
N MET A 7 -7.55 9.93 -3.24
CA MET A 7 -6.99 9.32 -4.44
C MET A 7 -5.51 9.67 -4.58
N ILE A 8 -4.69 8.67 -4.90
CA ILE A 8 -3.32 8.93 -5.36
C ILE A 8 -3.34 9.84 -6.59
N SER A 9 -2.29 10.65 -6.74
CA SER A 9 -2.13 11.48 -7.93
C SER A 9 -1.79 10.65 -9.17
N SER A 10 -2.05 11.18 -10.36
CA SER A 10 -1.64 10.53 -11.61
C SER A 10 -0.12 10.34 -11.72
N VAL A 11 0.66 11.25 -11.14
CA VAL A 11 2.13 11.13 -11.08
C VAL A 11 2.55 9.95 -10.19
N GLN A 12 1.86 9.75 -9.07
CA GLN A 12 2.11 8.61 -8.18
C GLN A 12 1.69 7.29 -8.83
N GLY A 13 0.56 7.28 -9.56
CA GLY A 13 0.15 6.13 -10.37
C GLY A 13 1.20 5.78 -11.43
N ALA A 14 1.76 6.78 -12.12
CA ALA A 14 2.85 6.58 -13.07
C ALA A 14 4.13 6.07 -12.39
N PHE A 15 4.43 6.53 -11.17
CA PHE A 15 5.55 6.04 -10.38
C PHE A 15 5.38 4.57 -9.98
N LEU A 16 4.20 4.16 -9.51
CA LEU A 16 3.88 2.76 -9.21
C LEU A 16 4.04 1.87 -10.46
N LYS A 17 3.53 2.32 -11.62
CA LYS A 17 3.71 1.61 -12.89
C LYS A 17 5.18 1.40 -13.24
N PHE A 18 5.98 2.47 -13.13
CA PHE A 18 7.41 2.41 -13.39
C PHE A 18 8.11 1.43 -12.45
N LEU A 19 7.81 1.48 -11.14
CA LEU A 19 8.38 0.56 -10.15
C LEU A 19 8.05 -0.91 -10.46
N ILE A 20 6.79 -1.22 -10.77
CA ILE A 20 6.35 -2.58 -11.15
C ILE A 20 7.13 -3.09 -12.37
N GLN A 21 7.34 -2.24 -13.37
CA GLN A 21 8.04 -2.61 -14.60
C GLN A 21 9.54 -2.86 -14.35
N ILE A 22 10.23 -1.98 -13.62
CA ILE A 22 11.66 -2.16 -13.36
C ILE A 22 11.96 -3.31 -12.40
N SER A 23 11.06 -3.57 -11.44
CA SER A 23 11.19 -4.69 -10.51
C SER A 23 10.72 -6.01 -11.10
N LYS A 24 10.04 -5.97 -12.27
CA LYS A 24 9.38 -7.13 -12.89
C LYS A 24 8.38 -7.81 -11.95
N ALA A 25 7.72 -7.01 -11.12
CA ALA A 25 6.69 -7.51 -10.22
C ALA A 25 5.53 -8.10 -11.02
N LYS A 26 5.07 -9.28 -10.63
CA LYS A 26 3.92 -9.96 -11.23
C LYS A 26 2.73 -10.02 -10.29
N ARG A 27 2.97 -10.23 -9.00
CA ARG A 27 1.93 -10.31 -7.99
C ARG A 27 2.01 -9.11 -7.08
N VAL A 28 0.97 -8.28 -7.12
CA VAL A 28 0.88 -7.05 -6.34
C VAL A 28 -0.24 -7.21 -5.31
N LEU A 29 0.02 -6.85 -4.06
CA LEU A 29 -0.98 -6.71 -3.02
C LEU A 29 -1.20 -5.22 -2.75
N GLU A 30 -2.46 -4.80 -2.72
CA GLU A 30 -2.87 -3.47 -2.33
C GLU A 30 -3.74 -3.56 -1.08
N ILE A 31 -3.38 -2.78 -0.05
CA ILE A 31 -4.14 -2.64 1.18
C ILE A 31 -4.74 -1.23 1.19
N GLY A 32 -6.05 -1.15 0.91
CA GLY A 32 -6.79 0.08 0.65
C GLY A 32 -7.05 0.28 -0.84
N THR A 33 -8.29 0.03 -1.28
CA THR A 33 -8.69 0.16 -2.69
C THR A 33 -9.32 1.52 -3.00
N PHE A 34 -10.12 2.04 -2.06
CA PHE A 34 -10.97 3.21 -2.25
C PHE A 34 -11.79 3.10 -3.55
N THR A 35 -11.58 3.99 -4.51
CA THR A 35 -12.30 3.99 -5.80
C THR A 35 -11.60 3.15 -6.89
N GLY A 36 -10.47 2.50 -6.58
CA GLY A 36 -9.77 1.56 -7.47
C GLY A 36 -8.74 2.19 -8.42
N TYR A 37 -8.44 3.48 -8.31
CA TYR A 37 -7.53 4.16 -9.26
C TYR A 37 -6.09 3.61 -9.21
N SER A 38 -5.54 3.37 -8.02
CA SER A 38 -4.23 2.77 -7.81
C SER A 38 -4.20 1.31 -8.30
N ALA A 39 -5.23 0.51 -7.98
CA ALA A 39 -5.41 -0.85 -8.49
C ALA A 39 -5.33 -0.90 -10.03
N LEU A 40 -6.04 0.02 -10.71
CA LEU A 40 -6.04 0.13 -12.17
C LEU A 40 -4.67 0.53 -12.71
N CYS A 41 -4.00 1.49 -12.08
CA CYS A 41 -2.65 1.88 -12.47
C CYS A 41 -1.68 0.70 -12.38
N MET A 42 -1.72 -0.07 -11.29
CA MET A 42 -0.87 -1.23 -11.10
C MET A 42 -1.22 -2.36 -12.09
N ALA A 43 -2.50 -2.61 -12.34
CA ALA A 43 -2.95 -3.61 -13.30
C ALA A 43 -2.50 -3.30 -14.74
N GLU A 44 -2.52 -2.02 -15.14
CA GLU A 44 -2.01 -1.60 -16.44
C GLU A 44 -0.51 -1.94 -16.61
N ALA A 45 0.31 -1.78 -15.56
CA ALA A 45 1.73 -2.16 -15.59
C ALA A 45 1.97 -3.68 -15.62
N LEU A 46 0.98 -4.49 -15.24
CA LEU A 46 1.05 -5.95 -15.28
C LEU A 46 0.66 -6.54 -16.64
N GLN A 47 0.11 -5.74 -17.57
CA GLN A 47 -0.27 -6.24 -18.89
C GLN A 47 0.94 -6.86 -19.62
N GLY A 48 0.76 -8.08 -20.13
CA GLY A 48 1.80 -8.81 -20.84
C GLY A 48 2.83 -9.52 -19.94
N GLN A 49 2.73 -9.45 -18.61
CA GLN A 49 3.68 -10.11 -17.68
C GLN A 49 3.39 -11.61 -17.40
N GLY A 50 2.47 -12.21 -18.17
CA GLY A 50 2.10 -13.62 -18.08
C GLY A 50 0.78 -13.87 -17.36
N SER A 51 0.31 -15.12 -17.36
CA SER A 51 -0.97 -15.54 -16.76
C SER A 51 -1.03 -15.35 -15.25
N ASP A 52 0.13 -15.33 -14.59
CA ASP A 52 0.23 -15.31 -13.13
C ASP A 52 0.27 -13.87 -12.58
N ALA A 53 0.26 -12.87 -13.47
CA ALA A 53 0.27 -11.47 -13.10
C ALA A 53 -1.10 -11.04 -12.57
N LYS A 54 -1.13 -10.49 -11.35
CA LYS A 54 -2.37 -10.13 -10.66
C LYS A 54 -2.14 -9.03 -9.62
N VAL A 55 -3.07 -8.07 -9.56
CA VAL A 55 -3.27 -7.19 -8.41
C VAL A 55 -4.33 -7.81 -7.50
N VAL A 56 -4.01 -8.03 -6.23
CA VAL A 56 -4.99 -8.38 -5.20
C VAL A 56 -5.23 -7.12 -4.37
N THR A 57 -6.45 -6.61 -4.31
CA THR A 57 -6.76 -5.37 -3.60
C THR A 57 -7.80 -5.59 -2.50
N LEU A 58 -7.59 -4.96 -1.35
CA LEU A 58 -8.37 -5.13 -0.13
C LEU A 58 -9.16 -3.86 0.20
N GLU A 59 -10.47 -4.00 0.35
CA GLU A 59 -11.38 -2.92 0.74
C GLU A 59 -12.40 -3.43 1.76
N ASN A 60 -12.64 -2.65 2.82
CA ASN A 60 -13.56 -3.03 3.89
C ASN A 60 -14.83 -2.18 3.92
N ASP A 61 -14.85 -1.05 3.20
CA ASP A 61 -16.03 -0.21 3.07
C ASP A 61 -16.92 -0.70 1.93
N ASP A 62 -18.20 -0.95 2.22
CA ASP A 62 -19.15 -1.51 1.25
C ASP A 62 -19.46 -0.53 0.10
N GLU A 63 -19.46 0.77 0.35
CA GLU A 63 -19.70 1.78 -0.67
C GLU A 63 -18.51 1.88 -1.62
N PHE A 64 -17.30 2.02 -1.07
CA PHE A 64 -16.09 2.07 -1.89
C PHE A 64 -15.82 0.76 -2.62
N PHE A 65 -16.11 -0.39 -2.01
CA PHE A 65 -16.00 -1.68 -2.70
C PHE A 65 -16.89 -1.72 -3.96
N LYS A 66 -18.13 -1.23 -3.88
CA LYS A 66 -19.03 -1.16 -5.04
C LYS A 66 -18.51 -0.21 -6.12
N VAL A 67 -18.07 0.99 -5.73
CA VAL A 67 -17.52 1.98 -6.67
C VAL A 67 -16.26 1.46 -7.35
N ALA A 68 -15.31 0.90 -6.60
CA ALA A 68 -14.10 0.31 -7.16
C ALA A 68 -14.43 -0.83 -8.12
N LYS A 69 -15.39 -1.70 -7.76
CA LYS A 69 -15.82 -2.81 -8.60
C LYS A 69 -16.37 -2.31 -9.94
N GLU A 70 -17.25 -1.32 -9.94
CA GLU A 70 -17.80 -0.72 -11.16
C GLU A 70 -16.70 -0.11 -12.05
N ASN A 71 -15.75 0.63 -11.44
CA ASN A 71 -14.61 1.21 -12.15
C ASN A 71 -13.69 0.12 -12.74
N ILE A 72 -13.44 -0.95 -12.00
CA ILE A 72 -12.58 -2.06 -12.42
C ILE A 72 -13.23 -2.86 -13.55
N GLU A 73 -14.51 -3.19 -13.45
CA GLU A 73 -15.25 -3.93 -14.47
C GLU A 73 -15.35 -3.15 -15.79
N SER A 74 -15.54 -1.83 -15.72
CA SER A 74 -15.63 -0.96 -16.90
C SER A 74 -14.27 -0.65 -17.56
N SER A 75 -13.14 -0.92 -16.89
CA SER A 75 -11.80 -0.57 -17.38
C SER A 75 -11.23 -1.52 -18.46
N GLY A 76 -11.78 -2.72 -18.60
CA GLY A 76 -11.16 -3.81 -19.39
C GLY A 76 -9.96 -4.50 -18.72
N LEU A 77 -9.50 -4.00 -17.55
CA LEU A 77 -8.39 -4.56 -16.77
C LEU A 77 -8.84 -5.50 -15.64
N GLY A 78 -10.15 -5.69 -15.42
CA GLY A 78 -10.67 -6.49 -14.31
C GLY A 78 -10.16 -7.93 -14.25
N HIS A 79 -9.73 -8.52 -15.39
CA HIS A 79 -9.10 -9.84 -15.42
C HIS A 79 -7.74 -9.90 -14.69
N LEU A 80 -7.07 -8.75 -14.49
CA LEU A 80 -5.81 -8.61 -13.75
C LEU A 80 -6.02 -8.21 -12.29
N ILE A 81 -7.25 -7.95 -11.85
CA ILE A 81 -7.54 -7.47 -10.50
C ILE A 81 -8.44 -8.46 -9.77
N GLU A 82 -8.02 -8.89 -8.59
CA GLU A 82 -8.81 -9.65 -7.63
C GLU A 82 -9.15 -8.75 -6.44
N MET A 83 -10.42 -8.37 -6.31
CA MET A 83 -10.89 -7.60 -5.16
C MET A 83 -11.31 -8.54 -4.03
N LYS A 84 -10.94 -8.22 -2.79
CA LYS A 84 -11.41 -8.91 -1.59
C LYS A 84 -12.09 -7.91 -0.67
N PHE A 85 -13.37 -8.19 -0.36
CA PHE A 85 -14.13 -7.43 0.63
C PHE A 85 -13.86 -7.96 2.03
N GLY A 86 -13.54 -7.09 2.97
CA GLY A 86 -13.40 -7.42 4.39
C GLY A 86 -12.23 -6.73 5.07
N ASP A 87 -12.08 -6.98 6.37
CA ASP A 87 -10.98 -6.40 7.15
C ASP A 87 -9.61 -6.86 6.59
N ALA A 88 -8.71 -5.89 6.37
CA ALA A 88 -7.41 -6.17 5.79
C ALA A 88 -6.55 -7.05 6.71
N LYS A 89 -6.62 -6.89 8.04
CA LYS A 89 -5.83 -7.68 8.99
C LYS A 89 -6.28 -9.14 8.95
N GLU A 90 -7.58 -9.38 8.96
CA GLU A 90 -8.13 -10.73 8.84
C GLU A 90 -7.80 -11.34 7.48
N THR A 91 -7.93 -10.57 6.40
CA THR A 91 -7.64 -11.06 5.04
C THR A 91 -6.17 -11.45 4.88
N LEU A 92 -5.24 -10.64 5.41
CA LEU A 92 -3.81 -10.93 5.42
C LEU A 92 -3.50 -12.25 6.17
N LEU A 93 -4.19 -12.50 7.27
CA LEU A 93 -4.05 -13.74 8.04
C LEU A 93 -4.65 -14.97 7.31
N ASN A 94 -5.48 -14.78 6.30
CA ASN A 94 -6.13 -15.89 5.60
C ASN A 94 -5.47 -16.23 4.25
N PHE A 95 -4.45 -15.51 3.81
CA PHE A 95 -3.67 -15.93 2.64
C PHE A 95 -2.94 -17.26 2.87
N ASP A 96 -2.94 -18.11 1.85
CA ASP A 96 -2.14 -19.33 1.86
C ASP A 96 -0.65 -18.99 1.96
N ASN A 97 0.12 -19.75 2.74
CA ASN A 97 1.54 -19.50 2.99
C ASN A 97 2.43 -19.68 1.74
N SER A 98 1.92 -20.31 0.68
CA SER A 98 2.57 -20.41 -0.64
C SER A 98 2.46 -19.12 -1.45
N VAL A 99 1.52 -18.23 -1.13
CA VAL A 99 1.37 -16.95 -1.84
C VAL A 99 2.50 -16.01 -1.44
N LYS A 100 3.13 -15.41 -2.46
CA LYS A 100 4.08 -14.31 -2.33
C LYS A 100 3.65 -13.15 -3.23
N PHE A 101 3.95 -11.94 -2.79
CA PHE A 101 3.77 -10.70 -3.52
C PHE A 101 5.12 -10.06 -3.77
N ASP A 102 5.31 -9.57 -4.99
CA ASP A 102 6.53 -8.87 -5.43
C ASP A 102 6.47 -7.38 -5.06
N LEU A 103 5.25 -6.85 -4.91
CA LEU A 103 4.99 -5.51 -4.41
C LEU A 103 3.82 -5.57 -3.42
N VAL A 104 3.98 -4.90 -2.27
CA VAL A 104 2.87 -4.63 -1.35
C VAL A 104 2.68 -3.13 -1.21
N PHE A 105 1.57 -2.59 -1.70
CA PHE A 105 1.18 -1.19 -1.56
C PHE A 105 0.27 -1.02 -0.34
N ILE A 106 0.67 -0.19 0.61
CA ILE A 106 -0.09 0.09 1.84
C ILE A 106 -0.59 1.53 1.78
N ASP A 107 -1.89 1.69 1.56
CA ASP A 107 -2.60 2.98 1.60
C ASP A 107 -4.00 2.83 2.23
N ALA A 108 -4.03 2.49 3.51
CA ALA A 108 -5.26 2.30 4.27
C ALA A 108 -5.32 3.20 5.52
N ASP A 109 -6.06 2.77 6.55
CA ASP A 109 -6.11 3.43 7.85
C ASP A 109 -4.72 3.48 8.50
N LYS A 110 -4.27 4.67 8.90
CA LYS A 110 -2.90 4.86 9.38
C LYS A 110 -2.62 4.15 10.72
N GLY A 111 -3.66 3.87 11.50
CA GLY A 111 -3.57 3.09 12.74
C GLY A 111 -3.21 1.62 12.53
N GLY A 112 -3.53 1.06 11.35
CA GLY A 112 -3.24 -0.32 10.98
C GLY A 112 -1.83 -0.57 10.43
N TYR A 113 -1.09 0.46 10.03
CA TYR A 113 0.15 0.33 9.23
C TYR A 113 1.20 -0.60 9.85
N ILE A 114 1.48 -0.47 11.16
CA ILE A 114 2.43 -1.36 11.85
C ILE A 114 1.96 -2.82 11.78
N ASN A 115 0.66 -3.07 11.95
CA ASN A 115 0.10 -4.41 11.88
C ASN A 115 0.13 -4.98 10.46
N TYR A 116 -0.20 -4.20 9.44
CA TYR A 116 -0.11 -4.60 8.03
C TYR A 116 1.33 -4.97 7.67
N TYR A 117 2.28 -4.10 7.99
CA TYR A 117 3.71 -4.33 7.78
C TYR A 117 4.20 -5.61 8.47
N ASN A 118 3.90 -5.79 9.76
CA ASN A 118 4.33 -6.98 10.49
C ASN A 118 3.67 -8.24 9.95
N THR A 119 2.37 -8.21 9.66
CA THR A 119 1.66 -9.39 9.14
C THR A 119 2.26 -9.83 7.81
N VAL A 120 2.54 -8.88 6.91
CA VAL A 120 3.18 -9.17 5.62
C VAL A 120 4.54 -9.87 5.80
N LEU A 121 5.37 -9.41 6.74
CA LEU A 121 6.69 -10.00 6.97
C LEU A 121 6.62 -11.33 7.73
N GLU A 122 5.84 -11.40 8.81
CA GLU A 122 5.74 -12.58 9.70
C GLU A 122 5.04 -13.75 9.02
N ARG A 123 4.06 -13.48 8.16
CA ARG A 123 3.44 -14.49 7.29
C ARG A 123 4.25 -14.78 6.03
N ASN A 124 5.40 -14.13 5.89
CA ASN A 124 6.28 -14.26 4.74
C ASN A 124 5.51 -14.02 3.42
N LEU A 125 4.59 -13.06 3.38
CA LEU A 125 3.79 -12.76 2.18
C LEU A 125 4.58 -11.97 1.13
N LEU A 126 5.70 -11.37 1.51
CA LEU A 126 6.60 -10.65 0.59
C LEU A 126 7.61 -11.62 -0.03
N SER A 127 7.76 -11.61 -1.35
CA SER A 127 8.81 -12.36 -2.04
C SER A 127 10.20 -11.88 -1.63
N ASP A 128 11.24 -12.67 -1.89
CA ASP A 128 12.60 -12.36 -1.42
C ASP A 128 13.17 -11.09 -2.08
N ASP A 129 12.87 -10.88 -3.36
CA ASP A 129 13.18 -9.66 -4.11
C ASP A 129 12.06 -8.60 -4.04
N GLY A 130 11.00 -8.89 -3.28
CA GLY A 130 9.83 -8.03 -3.17
C GLY A 130 10.04 -6.82 -2.28
N PHE A 131 9.21 -5.80 -2.46
CA PHE A 131 9.24 -4.59 -1.63
C PHE A 131 7.85 -4.11 -1.23
N ILE A 132 7.81 -3.39 -0.11
CA ILE A 132 6.63 -2.68 0.39
C ILE A 132 6.76 -1.21 -0.02
N PHE A 133 5.67 -0.66 -0.52
CA PHE A 133 5.47 0.77 -0.76
C PHE A 133 4.42 1.24 0.26
N ALA A 134 4.83 1.95 1.30
CA ALA A 134 3.92 2.54 2.27
C ALA A 134 3.71 4.02 1.98
N ASP A 135 2.46 4.41 1.75
CA ASP A 135 2.09 5.78 1.40
C ASP A 135 1.88 6.69 2.62
N ASN A 136 1.81 8.00 2.38
CA ASN A 136 1.56 9.05 3.38
C ASN A 136 2.53 9.04 4.57
N ALA A 137 3.77 8.61 4.37
CA ALA A 137 4.78 8.52 5.41
C ALA A 137 5.15 9.90 6.00
N LEU A 138 4.86 11.01 5.31
CA LEU A 138 5.05 12.37 5.84
C LEU A 138 3.74 13.03 6.31
N PHE A 139 2.59 12.56 5.83
CA PHE A 139 1.23 12.95 6.22
C PHE A 139 1.03 14.47 6.34
N ASP A 140 0.86 15.14 5.20
CA ASP A 140 0.79 16.60 5.01
C ASP A 140 1.99 17.34 5.65
N GLY A 141 3.12 16.64 5.82
CA GLY A 141 4.32 17.14 6.51
C GLY A 141 4.21 17.18 8.04
N PHE A 142 3.07 16.81 8.64
CA PHE A 142 2.89 16.81 10.10
C PHE A 142 3.85 15.85 10.80
N VAL A 143 4.18 14.72 10.18
CA VAL A 143 5.07 13.70 10.78
C VAL A 143 6.43 14.29 11.16
N SER A 144 6.96 15.22 10.34
CA SER A 144 8.25 15.88 10.61
C SER A 144 8.22 16.81 11.83
N GLN A 145 7.03 17.25 12.25
CA GLN A 145 6.83 18.18 13.36
C GLN A 145 6.58 17.46 14.69
N VAL A 146 6.09 16.21 14.64
CA VAL A 146 5.77 15.39 15.82
C VAL A 146 6.95 15.30 16.83
N PRO A 147 8.21 15.03 16.41
CA PRO A 147 9.33 14.94 17.35
C PRO A 147 9.72 16.26 18.02
N ASN A 148 9.30 17.40 17.46
CA ASN A 148 9.79 18.72 17.82
C ASN A 148 8.94 19.42 18.89
N THR A 149 7.98 18.71 19.48
CA THR A 149 7.05 19.24 20.48
C THR A 149 6.61 18.18 21.48
N LYS A 150 6.27 18.62 22.69
CA LYS A 150 5.65 17.76 23.72
C LYS A 150 4.13 17.76 23.63
N ASP A 151 3.55 18.78 23.01
CA ASP A 151 2.11 18.86 22.81
C ASP A 151 1.73 18.18 21.50
N LEU A 152 1.28 16.93 21.61
CA LEU A 152 0.82 16.12 20.48
C LEU A 152 -0.67 16.33 20.16
N SER A 153 -1.40 17.09 20.98
CA SER A 153 -2.85 17.30 20.79
C SER A 153 -3.15 18.13 19.53
N GLN A 154 -2.18 18.89 19.05
CA GLN A 154 -2.27 19.67 17.81
C GLN A 154 -2.19 18.83 16.52
N PHE A 155 -1.80 17.55 16.61
CA PHE A 155 -1.66 16.68 15.43
C PHE A 155 -2.82 15.69 15.30
N PRO A 156 -3.31 15.42 14.08
CA PRO A 156 -4.28 14.37 13.85
C PRO A 156 -3.70 13.00 14.26
N ASP A 157 -4.56 12.07 14.68
CA ASP A 157 -4.16 10.70 15.04
C ASP A 157 -3.39 10.02 13.91
N SER A 158 -3.78 10.24 12.66
CA SER A 158 -3.06 9.74 11.49
C SER A 158 -1.60 10.18 11.44
N ALA A 159 -1.28 11.45 11.74
CA ALA A 159 0.11 11.92 11.76
C ALA A 159 0.91 11.26 12.89
N LYS A 160 0.30 11.09 14.07
CA LYS A 160 0.93 10.39 15.20
C LYS A 160 1.18 8.91 14.90
N ASN A 161 0.21 8.26 14.26
CA ASN A 161 0.31 6.86 13.84
C ASN A 161 1.37 6.68 12.75
N MET A 162 1.44 7.57 11.76
CA MET A 162 2.48 7.54 10.73
C MET A 162 3.87 7.83 11.30
N HIS A 163 3.98 8.75 12.26
CA HIS A 163 5.24 8.94 12.99
C HIS A 163 5.67 7.64 13.72
N ALA A 164 4.75 7.01 14.45
CA ALA A 164 5.02 5.75 15.14
C ALA A 164 5.40 4.62 14.16
N PHE A 165 4.73 4.53 13.02
CA PHE A 165 5.05 3.59 11.95
C PHE A 165 6.46 3.84 11.39
N ASN A 166 6.81 5.09 11.09
CA ASN A 166 8.14 5.43 10.59
C ASN A 166 9.24 5.06 11.57
N GLU A 167 9.08 5.42 12.85
CA GLU A 167 10.03 5.04 13.91
C GLU A 167 10.13 3.51 14.04
N TYR A 168 9.01 2.80 13.98
CA TYR A 168 8.99 1.34 14.04
C TYR A 168 9.79 0.72 12.89
N VAL A 169 9.52 1.13 11.64
CA VAL A 169 10.19 0.58 10.45
C VAL A 169 11.67 0.97 10.43
N ILE A 170 12.03 2.20 10.80
CA ILE A 170 13.44 2.65 10.87
C ILE A 170 14.25 1.76 11.81
N ASN A 171 13.68 1.39 12.96
CA ASN A 171 14.32 0.56 13.97
C ASN A 171 14.23 -0.96 13.71
N ASP A 172 13.43 -1.40 12.72
CA ASP A 172 13.33 -2.83 12.39
C ASP A 172 14.56 -3.35 11.63
N HIS A 173 15.36 -4.21 12.27
CA HIS A 173 16.58 -4.74 11.67
C HIS A 173 16.36 -5.72 10.51
N ARG A 174 15.14 -6.27 10.34
CA ARG A 174 14.78 -7.21 9.26
C ARG A 174 14.80 -6.59 7.87
N THR A 175 14.76 -5.26 7.78
CA THR A 175 14.52 -4.56 6.51
C THR A 175 15.53 -3.47 6.20
N THR A 176 15.73 -3.24 4.90
CA THR A 176 16.35 -2.04 4.32
C THR A 176 15.22 -1.12 3.87
N LYS A 177 15.37 0.19 4.08
CA LYS A 177 14.31 1.16 3.81
C LYS A 177 14.86 2.48 3.33
N ILE A 178 14.05 3.20 2.55
CA ILE A 178 14.27 4.59 2.17
C ILE A 178 12.95 5.36 2.26
N LEU A 179 13.00 6.54 2.88
CA LEU A 179 11.89 7.49 2.89
C LEU A 179 12.15 8.53 1.79
N LEU A 180 11.24 8.60 0.84
CA LEU A 180 11.26 9.55 -0.27
C LEU A 180 10.33 10.73 0.04
N PRO A 181 10.83 11.99 0.01
CA PRO A 181 10.02 13.18 0.22
C PRO A 181 9.27 13.57 -1.07
N CYS A 182 8.59 12.62 -1.69
CA CYS A 182 7.71 12.83 -2.84
C CYS A 182 6.26 12.46 -2.47
N PHE A 183 5.30 13.03 -3.19
CA PHE A 183 3.87 12.88 -2.89
C PHE A 183 3.59 13.32 -1.44
N ASP A 184 2.91 12.48 -0.65
CA ASP A 184 2.70 12.71 0.78
C ASP A 184 3.73 11.94 1.67
N GLY A 185 4.89 11.65 1.08
CA GLY A 185 5.93 10.82 1.67
C GLY A 185 5.73 9.35 1.35
N VAL A 186 6.72 8.73 0.72
CA VAL A 186 6.69 7.31 0.37
C VAL A 186 7.82 6.59 1.05
N MET A 187 7.52 5.52 1.77
CA MET A 187 8.54 4.63 2.32
C MET A 187 8.62 3.35 1.50
N LEU A 188 9.77 3.12 0.88
CA LEU A 188 10.09 1.86 0.21
C LEU A 188 10.87 0.97 1.17
N ILE A 189 10.42 -0.27 1.33
CA ILE A 189 10.95 -1.21 2.33
C ILE A 189 11.19 -2.57 1.67
N GLN A 190 12.38 -3.13 1.85
CA GLN A 190 12.77 -4.46 1.36
C GLN A 190 13.27 -5.33 2.52
N LYS A 191 13.07 -6.65 2.44
CA LYS A 191 13.73 -7.59 3.36
C LYS A 191 15.25 -7.47 3.17
N LYS A 192 16.01 -7.58 4.26
CA LYS A 192 17.45 -7.80 4.12
C LYS A 192 17.70 -9.23 3.65
N ALA A 193 18.67 -9.37 2.75
CA ALA A 193 19.25 -10.66 2.36
C ALA A 193 20.00 -11.31 3.54
#